data_AF-A0A5B8A2J9-F1
#
_entry.id   AF-A0A5B8A2J9-F1
#
_cell.length_a   1.000
_cell.length_b   1.000
_cell.length_c   1.000
_cell.angle_alpha   90.00
_cell.angle_beta   90.00
_cell.angle_gamma   90.00
#
_symmetry.space_group_name_H-M   'P 1'
#
loop_
_entity.id
_entity.type
_entity.pdbx_description
1 polymer ?
#
loop_
_entity_poly.entity_id
_entity_poly.type
_entity_poly.pdbx_seq_one_letter_code
_entity_poly.pdbx_strand_id
1 'polypeptide(L)'
;MKQLTLLLLGKRREFMQQLLPQVREAGFYALGSTSMATVHDDFDARDFDVIGLGGWFGPEERARMKETFRRQNPQIVVLDLVGPVALEQLKSFAAGRELTVAQQLMATFDGSLEVRFALSEASAVELTLYYYDAVPRAEMLLHGVASAGETVLRVAPEKLGQGPNFLVLKAENGDILTHRIEIDLMMQI
;
A
#
# COMPACT_ATOMS: atom_id res chain seq x y z
N MET A 1 -3.05 -21.96 13.82
CA MET A 1 -3.59 -20.93 12.91
C MET A 1 -3.35 -21.39 11.48
N LYS A 2 -4.29 -21.21 10.56
CA LYS A 2 -4.10 -21.54 9.14
C LYS A 2 -2.99 -20.64 8.58
N GLN A 3 -2.01 -21.21 7.90
CA GLN A 3 -1.02 -20.44 7.15
C GLN A 3 -1.72 -19.76 5.96
N LEU A 4 -1.60 -18.43 5.84
CA LEU A 4 -2.18 -17.71 4.70
C LEU A 4 -1.40 -17.99 3.42
N THR A 5 -2.14 -18.19 2.33
CA THR A 5 -1.62 -18.35 0.98
C THR A 5 -1.77 -17.05 0.21
N LEU A 6 -0.65 -16.49 -0.26
CA LEU A 6 -0.56 -15.16 -0.85
C LEU A 6 -0.11 -15.24 -2.31
N LEU A 7 -0.74 -14.44 -3.18
CA LEU A 7 -0.22 -14.10 -4.50
C LEU A 7 0.25 -12.66 -4.51
N LEU A 8 1.55 -12.43 -4.72
CA LEU A 8 2.14 -11.09 -4.74
C LEU A 8 2.45 -10.67 -6.18
N LEU A 9 1.85 -9.57 -6.62
CA LEU A 9 1.99 -9.03 -7.96
C LEU A 9 2.78 -7.72 -7.92
N GLY A 10 3.83 -7.60 -8.73
CA GLY A 10 4.64 -6.38 -8.77
C GLY A 10 5.47 -6.26 -10.04
N LYS A 11 5.67 -5.03 -10.56
CA LYS A 11 6.43 -4.80 -11.80
C LYS A 11 7.95 -4.99 -11.68
N ARG A 12 8.51 -4.91 -10.46
CA ARG A 12 9.96 -4.93 -10.23
C ARG A 12 10.44 -6.30 -9.76
N ARG A 13 11.18 -6.99 -10.63
CA ARG A 13 11.70 -8.34 -10.36
C ARG A 13 12.64 -8.36 -9.15
N GLU A 14 13.54 -7.39 -9.05
CA GLU A 14 14.54 -7.33 -7.98
C GLU A 14 13.86 -7.19 -6.63
N PHE A 15 12.84 -6.35 -6.55
CA PHE A 15 12.05 -6.18 -5.32
C PHE A 15 11.27 -7.45 -4.97
N MET A 16 10.65 -8.10 -5.95
CA MET A 16 9.93 -9.37 -5.73
C MET A 16 10.86 -10.50 -5.23
N GLN A 17 12.09 -10.57 -5.76
CA GLN A 17 13.12 -11.51 -5.32
C GLN A 17 13.55 -11.28 -3.87
N GLN A 18 13.50 -10.04 -3.39
CA GLN A 18 13.80 -9.70 -1.99
C GLN A 18 12.61 -9.90 -1.06
N LEU A 19 11.39 -9.56 -1.50
CA LEU A 19 10.19 -9.61 -0.67
C LEU A 19 9.70 -11.04 -0.44
N LEU A 20 9.69 -11.90 -1.47
CA LEU A 20 9.14 -13.26 -1.36
C LEU A 20 9.83 -14.12 -0.28
N PRO A 21 11.18 -14.15 -0.16
CA PRO A 21 11.84 -14.85 0.94
C PRO A 21 11.41 -14.32 2.31
N GLN A 22 11.39 -13.01 2.51
CA GLN A 22 11.01 -12.40 3.80
C GLN A 22 9.56 -12.72 4.18
N VAL A 23 8.65 -12.74 3.20
CA VAL A 23 7.24 -13.12 3.41
C VAL A 23 7.14 -14.60 3.81
N ARG A 24 7.93 -15.49 3.17
CA ARG A 24 7.95 -16.91 3.51
C ARG A 24 8.56 -17.16 4.89
N GLU A 25 9.65 -16.47 5.23
CA GLU A 25 10.26 -16.50 6.56
C GLU A 25 9.33 -15.99 7.66
N ALA A 26 8.45 -15.04 7.33
CA ALA A 26 7.39 -14.58 8.23
C ALA A 26 6.24 -15.59 8.41
N GLY A 27 6.32 -16.76 7.80
CA GLY A 27 5.39 -17.86 7.99
C GLY A 27 4.24 -17.89 6.99
N PHE A 28 4.29 -17.13 5.90
CA PHE A 28 3.28 -17.18 4.83
C PHE A 28 3.68 -18.17 3.73
N TYR A 29 2.69 -18.80 3.08
CA TYR A 29 2.94 -19.41 1.78
C TYR A 29 2.73 -18.33 0.72
N ALA A 30 3.75 -18.02 -0.08
CA ALA A 30 3.67 -16.92 -1.05
C ALA A 30 4.25 -17.30 -2.41
N LEU A 31 3.46 -17.04 -3.45
CA LEU A 31 3.89 -17.00 -4.83
C LEU A 31 3.94 -15.54 -5.29
N GLY A 32 4.68 -15.28 -6.37
CA GLY A 32 4.67 -13.95 -6.95
C GLY A 32 4.94 -13.94 -8.44
N SER A 33 4.43 -12.91 -9.09
CA SER A 33 4.59 -12.72 -10.52
C SER A 33 4.91 -11.27 -10.84
N THR A 34 5.77 -11.09 -11.84
CA THR A 34 6.01 -9.80 -12.50
C THR A 34 5.32 -9.69 -13.85
N SER A 35 4.74 -10.79 -14.36
CA SER A 35 4.01 -10.83 -15.62
C SER A 35 2.53 -10.60 -15.35
N MET A 36 1.99 -9.48 -15.85
CA MET A 36 0.57 -9.16 -15.72
C MET A 36 -0.28 -9.69 -16.86
N ALA A 37 0.31 -9.83 -18.05
CA ALA A 37 -0.44 -10.24 -19.24
C ALA A 37 -1.06 -11.63 -19.06
N THR A 38 -0.37 -12.51 -18.34
CA THR A 38 -0.73 -13.93 -18.17
C THR A 38 -1.19 -14.28 -16.76
N VAL A 39 -1.21 -13.33 -15.82
CA VAL A 39 -1.39 -13.64 -14.40
C VAL A 39 -2.72 -14.36 -14.09
N HIS A 40 -3.76 -14.07 -14.87
CA HIS A 40 -5.08 -14.66 -14.68
C HIS A 40 -5.22 -16.04 -15.35
N ASP A 41 -4.29 -16.38 -16.24
CA ASP A 41 -4.15 -17.70 -16.86
C ASP A 41 -3.24 -18.60 -16.00
N ASP A 42 -2.21 -18.00 -15.41
CA ASP A 42 -1.19 -18.70 -14.61
C ASP A 42 -1.65 -18.98 -13.16
N PHE A 43 -2.62 -18.21 -12.65
CA PHE A 43 -3.06 -18.27 -11.26
C PHE A 43 -4.58 -18.22 -11.13
N ASP A 44 -5.13 -19.13 -10.31
CA ASP A 44 -6.54 -19.14 -9.91
C ASP A 44 -6.72 -18.42 -8.56
N ALA A 45 -7.57 -17.39 -8.51
CA ALA A 45 -7.84 -16.65 -7.26
C ALA A 45 -8.38 -17.52 -6.11
N ARG A 46 -8.92 -18.71 -6.41
CA ARG A 46 -9.45 -19.65 -5.41
C ARG A 46 -8.35 -20.36 -4.63
N ASP A 47 -7.12 -20.38 -5.15
CA ASP A 47 -5.97 -21.00 -4.49
C ASP A 47 -5.35 -20.09 -3.43
N PHE A 48 -5.75 -18.82 -3.35
CA PHE A 48 -5.15 -17.82 -2.47
C PHE A 48 -6.16 -17.27 -1.46
N ASP A 49 -5.66 -16.94 -0.28
CA ASP A 49 -6.42 -16.19 0.73
C ASP A 49 -6.35 -14.68 0.46
N VAL A 50 -5.21 -14.20 -0.08
CA VAL A 50 -4.96 -12.78 -0.34
C VAL A 50 -4.16 -12.59 -1.62
N ILE A 51 -4.51 -11.55 -2.37
CA ILE A 51 -3.73 -11.05 -3.51
C ILE A 51 -3.17 -9.66 -3.17
N GLY A 52 -1.85 -9.53 -3.18
CA GLY A 52 -1.15 -8.27 -2.96
C GLY A 52 -0.77 -7.60 -4.28
N LEU A 53 -1.22 -6.36 -4.50
CA LEU A 53 -0.90 -5.55 -5.68
C LEU A 53 0.12 -4.47 -5.34
N GLY A 54 1.32 -4.53 -5.93
CA GLY A 54 2.34 -3.51 -5.75
C GLY A 54 1.96 -2.12 -6.30
N GLY A 55 2.58 -1.08 -5.76
CA GLY A 55 2.21 0.32 -6.05
C GLY A 55 2.39 0.81 -7.49
N TRP A 56 3.16 0.11 -8.31
CA TRP A 56 3.49 0.48 -9.70
C TRP A 56 2.38 0.27 -10.73
N PHE A 57 1.27 -0.37 -10.35
CA PHE A 57 0.12 -0.51 -11.22
C PHE A 57 -0.69 0.79 -11.26
N GLY A 58 -1.12 1.20 -12.46
CA GLY A 58 -2.01 2.34 -12.65
C GLY A 58 -3.42 2.06 -12.11
N PRO A 59 -4.26 3.09 -11.94
CA PRO A 59 -5.62 2.93 -11.42
C PRO A 59 -6.48 1.96 -12.25
N GLU A 60 -6.44 2.09 -13.58
CA GLU A 60 -7.18 1.21 -14.50
C GLU A 60 -6.70 -0.24 -14.45
N GLU A 61 -5.38 -0.46 -14.50
CA GLU A 61 -4.77 -1.79 -14.38
C GLU A 61 -5.20 -2.47 -13.06
N ARG A 62 -5.19 -1.72 -11.96
CA ARG A 62 -5.61 -2.21 -10.63
C ARG A 62 -7.09 -2.54 -10.59
N ALA A 63 -7.94 -1.66 -11.12
CA ALA A 63 -9.37 -1.88 -11.16
C ALA A 63 -9.69 -3.17 -11.94
N ARG A 64 -9.11 -3.32 -13.14
CA ARG A 64 -9.25 -4.53 -13.96
C ARG A 64 -8.76 -5.79 -13.24
N MET A 65 -7.65 -5.70 -12.51
CA MET A 65 -7.09 -6.83 -11.75
C MET A 65 -8.01 -7.25 -10.60
N LYS A 66 -8.45 -6.27 -9.80
CA LYS A 66 -9.40 -6.48 -8.70
C LYS A 66 -10.69 -7.11 -9.21
N GLU A 67 -11.22 -6.62 -10.33
CA GLU A 67 -12.40 -7.19 -10.95
C GLU A 67 -12.16 -8.63 -11.41
N THR A 68 -11.06 -8.89 -12.11
CA THR A 68 -10.74 -10.22 -12.67
C THR A 68 -10.65 -11.28 -11.57
N PHE A 69 -9.92 -11.02 -10.49
CA PHE A 69 -9.81 -11.98 -9.39
C PHE A 69 -11.10 -12.11 -8.59
N ARG A 70 -11.86 -11.02 -8.39
CA ARG A 70 -13.16 -11.10 -7.72
C ARG A 70 -14.21 -11.87 -8.51
N ARG A 71 -14.13 -11.89 -9.85
CA ARG A 71 -14.97 -12.77 -10.66
C ARG A 71 -14.66 -14.25 -10.43
N GLN A 72 -13.38 -14.60 -10.23
CA GLN A 72 -12.97 -15.98 -9.94
C GLN A 72 -13.30 -16.40 -8.49
N ASN A 73 -13.12 -15.48 -7.54
CA ASN A 73 -13.40 -15.68 -6.12
C ASN A 73 -13.99 -14.38 -5.50
N PRO A 74 -15.31 -14.26 -5.33
CA PRO A 74 -15.94 -13.06 -4.79
C PRO A 74 -15.51 -12.68 -3.36
N GLN A 75 -14.94 -13.62 -2.60
CA GLN A 75 -14.48 -13.41 -1.23
C GLN A 75 -12.98 -13.10 -1.14
N ILE A 76 -12.26 -13.07 -2.27
CA ILE A 76 -10.82 -12.82 -2.27
C ILE A 76 -10.51 -11.42 -1.72
N VAL A 77 -9.55 -11.37 -0.79
CA VAL A 77 -9.03 -10.10 -0.32
C VAL A 77 -7.94 -9.64 -1.28
N VAL A 78 -8.09 -8.41 -1.79
CA VAL A 78 -7.07 -7.78 -2.64
C VAL A 78 -6.52 -6.56 -1.91
N LEU A 79 -5.25 -6.62 -1.52
CA LEU A 79 -4.55 -5.57 -0.79
C LEU A 79 -3.65 -4.77 -1.72
N ASP A 80 -3.67 -3.45 -1.56
CA ASP A 80 -2.71 -2.58 -2.22
C ASP A 80 -1.47 -2.45 -1.35
N LEU A 81 -0.34 -2.95 -1.85
CA LEU A 81 0.90 -3.01 -1.11
C LEU A 81 1.85 -1.88 -1.51
N VAL A 82 2.39 -1.22 -0.51
CA VAL A 82 3.46 -0.23 -0.65
C VAL A 82 4.76 -0.95 -0.34
N GLY A 83 5.61 -1.15 -1.38
CA GLY A 83 6.79 -2.01 -1.33
C GLY A 83 7.60 -1.90 -0.02
N PRO A 84 8.09 -0.70 0.35
CA PRO A 84 8.88 -0.51 1.57
C PRO A 84 8.23 -0.95 2.88
N VAL A 85 6.91 -1.14 2.93
CA VAL A 85 6.17 -1.58 4.13
C VAL A 85 5.26 -2.78 3.86
N ALA A 86 5.45 -3.47 2.73
CA ALA A 86 4.54 -4.51 2.26
C ALA A 86 4.49 -5.71 3.23
N LEU A 87 5.64 -6.07 3.82
CA LEU A 87 5.70 -7.17 4.78
C LEU A 87 4.94 -6.83 6.06
N GLU A 88 5.09 -5.61 6.58
CA GLU A 88 4.36 -5.17 7.76
C GLU A 88 2.86 -5.09 7.48
N GLN A 89 2.44 -4.60 6.31
CA GLN A 89 1.03 -4.62 5.89
C GLN A 89 0.45 -6.04 5.90
N LEU A 90 1.19 -7.02 5.35
CA LEU A 90 0.76 -8.42 5.33
C LEU A 90 0.68 -9.04 6.73
N LYS A 91 1.66 -8.74 7.60
CA LYS A 91 1.65 -9.19 9.00
C LYS A 91 0.46 -8.62 9.77
N SER A 92 0.20 -7.33 9.65
CA SER A 92 -0.94 -6.67 10.30
C SER A 92 -2.27 -7.23 9.81
N PHE A 93 -2.40 -7.46 8.50
CA PHE A 93 -3.57 -8.12 7.93
C PHE A 93 -3.76 -9.53 8.50
N ALA A 94 -2.71 -10.35 8.51
CA ALA A 94 -2.78 -11.73 8.97
C ALA A 94 -3.10 -11.88 10.46
N ALA A 95 -2.66 -10.92 11.27
CA ALA A 95 -3.01 -10.85 12.68
C ALA A 95 -4.48 -10.45 12.92
N GLY A 96 -5.22 -10.06 11.88
CA GLY A 96 -6.56 -9.47 12.02
C GLY A 96 -6.52 -8.22 12.89
N ARG A 97 -5.39 -7.49 12.86
CA ARG A 97 -5.14 -6.40 13.79
C ARG A 97 -6.06 -5.25 13.47
N GLU A 98 -6.98 -4.95 14.39
CA GLU A 98 -7.74 -3.72 14.35
C GLU A 98 -6.81 -2.54 14.62
N LEU A 99 -6.98 -1.47 13.87
CA LEU A 99 -6.25 -0.23 14.09
C LEU A 99 -6.80 0.42 15.36
N THR A 100 -5.96 0.62 16.37
CA THR A 100 -6.39 1.13 17.68
C THR A 100 -6.04 2.61 17.86
N VAL A 101 -4.95 3.07 17.22
CA VAL A 101 -4.41 4.43 17.29
C VAL A 101 -4.62 5.16 15.98
N ALA A 102 -4.11 4.64 14.87
CA ALA A 102 -4.24 5.30 13.57
C ALA A 102 -5.60 5.01 12.94
N GLN A 103 -6.51 5.99 12.94
CA GLN A 103 -7.90 5.78 12.53
C GLN A 103 -8.15 6.05 11.05
N GLN A 104 -7.46 7.03 10.49
CA GLN A 104 -7.70 7.49 9.13
C GLN A 104 -6.44 8.09 8.51
N LEU A 105 -6.28 7.90 7.21
CA LEU A 105 -5.29 8.58 6.38
C LEU A 105 -5.92 8.86 5.01
N MET A 106 -5.92 10.13 4.63
CA MET A 106 -6.45 10.62 3.37
C MET A 106 -5.53 11.67 2.77
N ALA A 107 -5.57 11.78 1.45
CA ALA A 107 -4.97 12.87 0.72
C ALA A 107 -5.93 13.41 -0.33
N THR A 108 -5.90 14.73 -0.51
CA THR A 108 -6.59 15.42 -1.58
C THR A 108 -5.62 16.35 -2.29
N PHE A 109 -5.69 16.39 -3.62
CA PHE A 109 -4.86 17.27 -4.43
C PHE A 109 -5.74 18.25 -5.20
N ASP A 110 -5.61 19.54 -4.88
CA ASP A 110 -6.28 20.65 -5.57
C ASP A 110 -5.31 21.84 -5.65
N GLY A 111 -4.35 21.75 -6.59
CA GLY A 111 -3.21 22.69 -6.71
C GLY A 111 -2.16 22.60 -5.59
N SER A 112 -2.53 22.05 -4.43
CA SER A 112 -1.63 21.65 -3.34
C SER A 112 -2.06 20.31 -2.77
N LEU A 113 -1.12 19.56 -2.21
CA LEU A 113 -1.42 18.30 -1.53
C LEU A 113 -1.79 18.58 -0.08
N GLU A 114 -3.03 18.27 0.28
CA GLU A 114 -3.47 18.26 1.67
C GLU A 114 -3.54 16.81 2.17
N VAL A 115 -2.80 16.51 3.23
CA VAL A 115 -2.79 15.22 3.89
C VAL A 115 -3.52 15.35 5.21
N ARG A 116 -4.50 14.47 5.42
CA ARG A 116 -5.28 14.40 6.66
C ARG A 116 -5.10 13.03 7.28
N PHE A 117 -4.83 13.01 8.58
CA PHE A 117 -4.86 11.77 9.35
C PHE A 117 -5.50 12.00 10.72
N ALA A 118 -6.05 10.94 11.30
CA ALA A 118 -6.69 11.00 12.61
C ALA A 118 -6.11 9.94 13.55
N LEU A 119 -5.85 10.33 14.79
CA LEU A 119 -5.40 9.44 15.86
C LEU A 119 -6.44 9.39 17.00
N SER A 120 -6.65 8.23 17.60
CA SER A 120 -7.53 8.10 18.77
C SER A 120 -6.91 8.67 20.05
N GLU A 121 -5.58 8.68 20.13
CA GLU A 121 -4.79 9.21 21.24
C GLU A 121 -3.51 9.88 20.72
N ALA A 122 -2.82 10.66 21.57
CA ALA A 122 -1.55 11.24 21.21
C ALA A 122 -0.49 10.13 21.07
N SER A 123 0.25 10.13 19.97
CA SER A 123 1.20 9.05 19.65
C SER A 123 2.40 9.61 18.89
N ALA A 124 3.56 8.99 19.06
CA ALA A 124 4.64 9.16 18.10
C ALA A 124 4.20 8.58 16.74
N VAL A 125 4.47 9.32 15.68
CA VAL A 125 4.11 8.98 14.31
C VAL A 125 5.23 9.28 13.33
N GLU A 126 5.27 8.49 12.26
CA GLU A 126 6.05 8.74 11.06
C GLU A 126 5.12 8.77 9.86
N LEU A 127 5.03 9.93 9.19
CA LEU A 127 4.35 10.06 7.91
C LEU A 127 5.39 10.17 6.80
N THR A 128 5.41 9.18 5.92
CA THR A 128 6.33 9.13 4.78
C THR A 128 5.57 9.14 3.46
N LEU A 129 5.99 10.01 2.55
CA LEU A 129 5.58 10.01 1.16
C LEU A 129 6.55 9.14 0.35
N TYR A 130 6.04 8.06 -0.22
CA TYR A 130 6.73 7.24 -1.20
C TYR A 130 6.22 7.56 -2.59
N TYR A 131 7.12 7.65 -3.57
CA TYR A 131 6.69 7.79 -4.94
C TYR A 131 7.53 6.93 -5.88
N TYR A 132 6.82 6.31 -6.81
CA TYR A 132 7.33 5.26 -7.68
C TYR A 132 7.61 5.82 -9.07
N ASP A 133 8.60 6.71 -9.12
CA ASP A 133 9.26 7.14 -10.36
C ASP A 133 10.27 6.08 -10.83
N ALA A 134 11.00 6.33 -11.92
CA ALA A 134 12.08 5.45 -12.41
C ALA A 134 13.07 5.02 -11.30
N VAL A 135 13.32 5.93 -10.35
CA VAL A 135 14.02 5.65 -9.09
C VAL A 135 13.04 5.90 -7.95
N PRO A 136 12.59 4.86 -7.22
CA PRO A 136 11.75 5.05 -6.06
C PRO A 136 12.47 5.90 -5.01
N ARG A 137 11.79 6.91 -4.49
CA ARG A 137 12.29 7.73 -3.38
C ARG A 137 11.23 7.79 -2.27
N ALA A 138 11.68 8.21 -1.11
CA ALA A 138 10.86 8.41 0.06
C ALA A 138 11.20 9.77 0.66
N GLU A 139 10.18 10.47 1.14
CA GLU A 139 10.33 11.73 1.84
C GLU A 139 9.53 11.69 3.15
N MET A 140 10.21 11.94 4.26
CA MET A 140 9.57 12.03 5.56
C MET A 140 8.88 13.39 5.69
N LEU A 141 7.55 13.37 5.77
CA LEU A 141 6.72 14.57 5.87
C LEU A 141 6.52 15.01 7.33
N LEU A 142 6.43 14.04 8.24
CA LEU A 142 6.29 14.26 9.67
C LEU A 142 7.01 13.14 10.43
N HIS A 143 7.74 13.52 11.48
CA HIS A 143 8.25 12.60 12.50
C HIS A 143 8.19 13.29 13.85
N GLY A 144 7.54 12.67 14.81
CA GLY A 144 7.36 13.23 16.15
C GLY A 144 6.03 12.82 16.78
N VAL A 145 5.64 13.51 17.84
CA VAL A 145 4.36 13.25 18.53
C VAL A 145 3.25 14.08 17.88
N ALA A 146 2.20 13.41 17.41
CA ALA A 146 0.96 14.04 16.98
C ALA A 146 -0.11 13.91 18.09
N SER A 147 -0.96 14.92 18.20
CA SER A 147 -2.06 14.93 19.17
C SER A 147 -3.19 13.99 18.75
N ALA A 148 -4.01 13.58 19.71
CA ALA A 148 -5.28 12.93 19.42
C ALA A 148 -6.18 13.83 18.57
N GLY A 149 -7.01 13.22 17.73
CA GLY A 149 -7.88 13.90 16.78
C GLY A 149 -7.26 14.06 15.40
N GLU A 150 -7.83 14.97 14.61
CA GLU A 150 -7.43 15.20 13.23
C GLU A 150 -6.19 16.10 13.15
N THR A 151 -5.23 15.69 12.32
CA THR A 151 -4.08 16.49 11.92
C THR A 151 -4.12 16.72 10.42
N VAL A 152 -3.90 17.97 10.02
CA VAL A 152 -3.83 18.39 8.61
C VAL A 152 -2.43 18.90 8.30
N LEU A 153 -1.82 18.35 7.25
CA LEU A 153 -0.52 18.77 6.75
C LEU A 153 -0.66 19.23 5.30
N ARG A 154 -0.12 20.40 5.00
CA ARG A 154 0.04 20.87 3.63
C ARG A 154 1.42 20.50 3.12
N VAL A 155 1.43 19.79 2.01
CA VAL A 155 2.64 19.32 1.35
C VAL A 155 2.74 20.04 0.02
N ALA A 156 3.92 20.62 -0.23
CA ALA A 156 4.17 21.35 -1.44
C ALA A 156 4.10 20.41 -2.66
N PRO A 157 3.42 20.79 -3.76
CA PRO A 157 3.17 19.90 -4.90
C PRO A 157 4.46 19.41 -5.55
N GLU A 158 5.55 20.16 -5.48
CA GLU A 158 6.87 19.78 -5.99
C GLU A 158 7.50 18.56 -5.31
N LYS A 159 6.96 18.14 -4.15
CA LYS A 159 7.37 16.91 -3.47
C LYS A 159 6.76 15.65 -4.08
N LEU A 160 5.74 15.80 -4.92
CA LEU A 160 5.10 14.68 -5.61
C LEU A 160 6.00 14.18 -6.75
N GLY A 161 6.11 12.86 -6.87
CA GLY A 161 6.70 12.20 -8.03
C GLY A 161 5.78 12.23 -9.24
N GLN A 162 6.34 11.95 -10.41
CA GLN A 162 5.62 11.82 -11.68
C GLN A 162 4.86 10.49 -11.78
N GLY A 163 5.31 9.48 -11.04
CA GLY A 163 4.66 8.19 -10.93
C GLY A 163 3.62 8.11 -9.81
N PRO A 164 3.14 6.91 -9.48
CA PRO A 164 2.25 6.69 -8.34
C PRO A 164 2.86 7.19 -7.02
N ASN A 165 2.09 7.97 -6.27
CA ASN A 165 2.46 8.50 -4.97
C ASN A 165 1.66 7.79 -3.86
N PHE A 166 2.29 7.52 -2.72
CA PHE A 166 1.71 6.83 -1.59
C PHE A 166 2.14 7.47 -0.28
N LEU A 167 1.19 7.67 0.61
CA LEU A 167 1.45 8.02 2.00
C LEU A 167 1.45 6.75 2.84
N VAL A 168 2.38 6.68 3.77
CA VAL A 168 2.43 5.68 4.81
C VAL A 168 2.52 6.40 6.14
N LEU A 169 1.51 6.20 6.99
CA LEU A 169 1.51 6.63 8.37
C LEU A 169 1.81 5.42 9.25
N LYS A 170 2.87 5.49 10.04
CA LYS A 170 3.18 4.52 11.09
C LYS A 170 2.97 5.18 12.44
N ALA A 171 2.21 4.54 13.33
CA ALA A 171 2.14 4.93 14.74
C ALA A 171 3.05 4.05 15.60
N GLU A 172 3.43 4.54 16.77
CA GLU A 172 4.33 3.86 17.71
C GLU A 172 3.85 2.46 18.11
N ASN A 173 2.54 2.26 18.23
CA ASN A 173 1.94 0.98 18.56
C ASN A 173 2.08 -0.05 17.41
N GLY A 174 2.58 0.36 16.24
CA GLY A 174 2.72 -0.48 15.05
C GLY A 174 1.50 -0.46 14.12
N ASP A 175 0.53 0.43 14.34
CA ASP A 175 -0.51 0.67 13.34
C ASP A 175 0.09 1.29 12.09
N ILE A 176 -0.35 0.78 10.93
CA ILE A 176 0.12 1.24 9.64
C ILE A 176 -1.09 1.53 8.76
N LEU A 177 -1.19 2.78 8.34
CA LEU A 177 -2.13 3.21 7.33
C LEU A 177 -1.38 3.58 6.06
N THR A 178 -1.92 3.15 4.93
CA THR A 178 -1.37 3.49 3.61
C THR A 178 -2.45 4.13 2.76
N HIS A 179 -2.11 5.19 2.05
CA HIS A 179 -3.03 5.88 1.15
C HIS A 179 -2.35 6.15 -0.18
N ARG A 180 -2.96 5.75 -1.30
CA ARG A 180 -2.49 6.12 -2.63
C ARG A 180 -3.01 7.52 -2.95
N ILE A 181 -2.14 8.41 -3.40
CA ILE A 181 -2.55 9.73 -3.87
C ILE A 181 -2.96 9.58 -5.34
N GLU A 182 -4.23 9.85 -5.63
CA GLU A 182 -4.71 9.98 -7.00
C GLU A 182 -4.47 11.43 -7.44
N ILE A 183 -3.68 11.61 -8.50
CA ILE A 183 -3.42 12.91 -9.11
C ILE A 183 -4.13 12.89 -10.46
N ASP A 184 -5.16 13.72 -10.62
CA ASP A 184 -5.79 13.93 -11.92
C ASP A 184 -4.80 14.69 -12.81
N LEU A 185 -4.08 13.95 -13.66
CA LEU A 185 -3.10 14.48 -14.61
C LEU A 185 -3.73 15.39 -15.70
N MET A 186 -5.04 15.63 -15.67
CA MET A 186 -5.73 16.53 -16.60
C MET A 186 -5.42 18.03 -16.39
N MET A 187 -4.65 18.40 -15.36
CA MET A 187 -4.28 19.81 -15.11
C MET A 187 -2.84 20.18 -15.51
N GLN A 188 -2.15 19.34 -16.28
CA GLN A 188 -0.90 19.73 -16.94
C GLN A 188 -1.15 19.98 -18.43
N ILE A 189 -1.78 21.11 -18.76
CA ILE A 189 -1.80 21.69 -20.11
C ILE A 189 -1.39 23.16 -20.01
#